data_AF-A0A2R6DDB8-F1
#
_entry.id   AF-A0A2R6DDB8-F1
#
_cell.length_a   1.000
_cell.length_b   1.000
_cell.length_c   1.000
_cell.angle_alpha   90.00
_cell.angle_beta   90.00
_cell.angle_gamma   90.00
#
_symmetry.space_group_name_H-M   'P 1'
#
loop_
_entity.id
_entity.type
_entity.pdbx_description
1 polymer ?
#
loop_
_entity_poly.entity_id
_entity_poly.type
_entity_poly.pdbx_seq_one_letter_code
_entity_poly.pdbx_strand_id
1 'polypeptide(L)'
;MNQRVHASGHENVSATHGSTFEVTSDDWLTPAGDCILAVEADAVPAAFDDDFVAACRSRDATVTATLRAGGHETVVEGRGHPDLTFDDDRSMVARTSTYVDDRTVMVWPTAPTSRSSSGWPDRSERARRSPPYTRRSRTWPRSRPRRRPRTRRRSRPP
;
A
#
# COMPACT_ATOMS: atom_id res chain seq x y z
N MET A 1 -11.87 4.27 -14.63
CA MET A 1 -11.98 4.31 -13.16
C MET A 1 -10.58 4.52 -12.59
N ASN A 2 -10.45 5.18 -11.45
CA ASN A 2 -9.16 5.40 -10.80
C ASN A 2 -9.28 5.25 -9.28
N GLN A 3 -8.18 4.83 -8.65
CA GLN A 3 -8.01 4.88 -7.20
C GLN A 3 -6.78 5.73 -6.89
N ARG A 4 -6.88 6.54 -5.83
CA ARG A 4 -5.82 7.48 -5.43
C ARG A 4 -5.51 7.30 -3.96
N VAL A 5 -4.22 7.11 -3.70
CA VAL A 5 -3.65 6.93 -2.36
C VAL A 5 -2.61 8.02 -2.15
N HIS A 6 -2.66 8.68 -1.01
CA HIS A 6 -1.60 9.57 -0.54
C HIS A 6 -0.81 8.86 0.55
N ALA A 7 0.51 9.01 0.50
CA ALA A 7 1.44 8.40 1.42
C ALA A 7 2.65 9.31 1.61
N SER A 8 3.40 9.08 2.67
CA SER A 8 4.58 9.82 3.07
C SER A 8 5.86 9.07 2.68
N GLY A 9 6.91 9.82 2.34
CA GLY A 9 8.26 9.24 2.29
C GLY A 9 8.77 8.90 3.70
N HIS A 10 9.81 8.07 3.79
CA HIS A 10 10.47 7.73 5.05
C HIS A 10 12.00 7.73 4.84
N GLU A 11 12.77 8.04 5.88
CA GLU A 11 14.24 8.12 5.80
C GLU A 11 14.91 6.80 5.37
N ASN A 12 14.24 5.68 5.65
CA ASN A 12 14.68 4.33 5.30
C ASN A 12 14.15 3.82 3.94
N VAL A 13 13.46 4.66 3.15
CA VAL A 13 13.04 4.27 1.80
C VAL A 13 14.27 4.08 0.92
N SER A 14 14.48 2.86 0.48
CA SER A 14 15.46 2.53 -0.56
C SER A 14 14.78 2.09 -1.85
N ALA A 15 13.66 1.37 -1.77
CA ALA A 15 12.87 0.88 -2.89
C ALA A 15 13.66 0.02 -3.90
N THR A 16 14.80 -0.55 -3.49
CA THR A 16 15.76 -1.23 -4.38
C THR A 16 15.35 -2.63 -4.82
N HIS A 17 14.25 -3.16 -4.29
CA HIS A 17 13.79 -4.48 -4.66
C HIS A 17 13.45 -4.56 -6.16
N GLY A 18 14.01 -5.55 -6.85
CA GLY A 18 13.97 -5.61 -8.32
C GLY A 18 12.66 -6.15 -8.90
N SER A 19 11.80 -6.73 -8.06
CA SER A 19 10.60 -7.44 -8.50
C SER A 19 9.31 -6.97 -7.84
N THR A 20 9.38 -6.02 -6.92
CA THR A 20 8.19 -5.45 -6.29
C THR A 20 8.39 -3.99 -5.93
N PHE A 21 7.28 -3.27 -5.81
CA PHE A 21 7.22 -2.06 -5.02
C PHE A 21 6.00 -2.11 -4.11
N GLU A 22 6.11 -1.50 -2.94
CA GLU A 22 5.10 -1.54 -1.87
C GLU A 22 4.80 -0.14 -1.34
N VAL A 23 3.52 0.12 -1.02
CA VAL A 23 3.09 1.27 -0.23
C VAL A 23 2.32 0.72 0.97
N THR A 24 2.61 1.20 2.17
CA THR A 24 2.02 0.70 3.42
C THR A 24 1.36 1.81 4.22
N SER A 25 0.32 1.46 4.97
CA SER A 25 -0.33 2.31 5.97
C SER A 25 0.44 2.40 7.29
N ASP A 26 1.46 1.56 7.50
CA ASP A 26 2.34 1.67 8.66
C ASP A 26 3.01 3.04 8.72
N ASP A 27 3.29 3.53 9.94
CA ASP A 27 4.01 4.79 10.18
C ASP A 27 5.53 4.59 10.36
N TRP A 28 6.03 3.39 10.08
CA TRP A 28 7.43 3.02 10.31
C TRP A 28 7.97 2.17 9.17
N LEU A 29 9.28 2.31 8.93
CA LEU A 29 10.02 1.49 7.98
C LEU A 29 11.42 1.23 8.52
N THR A 30 11.88 -0.02 8.46
CA THR A 30 13.27 -0.38 8.77
C THR A 30 14.13 -0.36 7.51
N PRO A 31 15.46 -0.22 7.60
CA PRO A 31 16.36 -0.31 6.45
C PRO A 31 16.28 -1.64 5.68
N ALA A 32 15.74 -2.70 6.31
CA ALA A 32 15.54 -4.00 5.66
C ALA A 32 14.33 -4.03 4.71
N GLY A 33 13.39 -3.07 4.81
CA GLY A 33 12.20 -2.98 3.96
C GLY A 33 12.50 -2.36 2.60
N ASP A 34 13.28 -3.06 1.78
CA ASP A 34 13.82 -2.52 0.54
C ASP A 34 12.83 -2.48 -0.64
N CYS A 35 11.62 -3.03 -0.49
CA CYS A 35 10.53 -2.93 -1.45
C CYS A 35 9.60 -1.72 -1.23
N ILE A 36 9.68 -1.03 -0.08
CA ILE A 36 8.72 0.01 0.29
C ILE A 36 9.10 1.36 -0.34
N LEU A 37 8.14 1.98 -1.03
CA LEU A 37 8.23 3.33 -1.64
C LEU A 37 7.76 4.42 -0.69
N ALA A 38 6.72 4.14 0.10
CA ALA A 38 6.05 5.10 0.96
C ALA A 38 5.32 4.40 2.12
N VAL A 39 5.15 5.16 3.20
CA VAL A 39 4.51 4.80 4.47
C VAL A 39 3.32 5.71 4.72
N GLU A 40 2.55 5.50 5.79
CA GLU A 40 1.39 6.33 6.17
C GLU A 40 0.36 6.50 5.03
N ALA A 41 0.12 5.45 4.25
CA ALA A 41 -0.92 5.44 3.24
C ALA A 41 -2.30 5.76 3.83
N ASP A 42 -3.03 6.69 3.21
CA ASP A 42 -4.38 7.11 3.63
C ASP A 42 -5.48 6.11 3.25
N ALA A 43 -5.17 5.14 2.39
CA ALA A 43 -6.04 4.05 1.99
C ALA A 43 -5.24 2.76 1.78
N VAL A 44 -5.93 1.63 1.92
CA VAL A 44 -5.41 0.26 1.78
C VAL A 44 -6.27 -0.50 0.77
N PRO A 45 -5.79 -1.61 0.18
CA PRO A 45 -6.54 -2.35 -0.83
C PRO A 45 -7.99 -2.67 -0.43
N ALA A 46 -8.19 -3.09 0.82
CA ALA A 46 -9.52 -3.45 1.33
C ALA A 46 -10.55 -2.30 1.37
N ALA A 47 -10.11 -1.05 1.16
CA ALA A 47 -10.95 0.14 1.14
C ALA A 47 -11.20 0.69 -0.28
N PHE A 48 -10.68 0.05 -1.33
CA PHE A 48 -10.89 0.50 -2.70
C PHE A 48 -12.32 0.22 -3.18
N ASP A 49 -12.84 1.01 -4.13
CA ASP A 49 -14.18 0.78 -4.69
C ASP A 49 -14.30 -0.61 -5.31
N ASP A 50 -15.42 -1.27 -5.03
CA ASP A 50 -15.72 -2.60 -5.55
C ASP A 50 -15.67 -2.67 -7.08
N ASP A 51 -16.12 -1.61 -7.77
CA ASP A 51 -16.07 -1.54 -9.23
C ASP A 51 -14.62 -1.48 -9.75
N PHE A 52 -13.71 -0.86 -9.00
CA PHE A 52 -12.29 -0.80 -9.37
C PHE A 52 -11.65 -2.18 -9.19
N VAL A 53 -11.92 -2.82 -8.05
CA VAL A 53 -11.48 -4.19 -7.76
C VAL A 53 -12.00 -5.16 -8.83
N ALA A 54 -13.28 -5.07 -9.18
CA ALA A 54 -13.90 -5.89 -10.20
C ALA A 54 -13.24 -5.68 -11.58
N ALA A 55 -12.92 -4.44 -11.95
CA ALA A 55 -12.21 -4.15 -13.19
C ALA A 55 -10.79 -4.75 -13.20
N CYS A 56 -10.07 -4.66 -12.08
CA CYS A 56 -8.72 -5.22 -11.94
C CYS A 56 -8.68 -6.76 -11.98
N ARG A 57 -9.79 -7.45 -11.72
CA ARG A 57 -9.86 -8.93 -11.77
C ARG A 57 -9.90 -9.50 -13.19
N SER A 58 -9.97 -8.69 -14.24
CA SER A 58 -9.90 -9.22 -15.61
C SER A 58 -8.45 -9.51 -16.05
N ARG A 59 -8.23 -10.63 -16.77
CA ARG A 59 -6.94 -10.92 -17.43
C ARG A 59 -6.61 -9.92 -18.54
N ASP A 60 -7.63 -9.30 -19.11
CA ASP A 60 -7.51 -8.32 -20.19
C ASP A 60 -7.41 -6.89 -19.68
N ALA A 61 -7.53 -6.68 -18.36
CA ALA A 61 -7.39 -5.35 -17.76
C ALA A 61 -5.94 -4.88 -17.83
N THR A 62 -5.74 -3.71 -18.41
CA THR A 62 -4.53 -2.91 -18.19
C THR A 62 -4.71 -2.13 -16.90
N VAL A 63 -3.77 -2.30 -15.97
CA VAL A 63 -3.70 -1.48 -14.76
C VAL A 63 -2.53 -0.52 -14.95
N THR A 64 -2.70 0.73 -14.54
CA THR A 64 -1.66 1.76 -14.65
C THR A 64 -1.46 2.41 -13.29
N ALA A 65 -0.25 2.26 -12.74
CA ALA A 65 0.14 2.92 -11.50
C ALA A 65 0.93 4.20 -11.84
N THR A 66 0.40 5.35 -11.42
CA THR A 66 1.08 6.64 -11.57
C THR A 66 1.61 7.08 -10.21
N LEU A 67 2.92 7.06 -10.04
CA LEU A 67 3.61 7.42 -8.80
C LEU A 67 4.13 8.87 -8.93
N ARG A 68 3.76 9.73 -7.99
CA ARG A 68 4.12 11.17 -7.99
C ARG A 68 4.75 11.57 -6.67
N ALA A 69 5.95 12.13 -6.72
CA ALA A 69 6.66 12.64 -5.54
C ALA A 69 7.63 13.76 -5.93
N GLY A 70 7.65 14.86 -5.16
CA GLY A 70 8.67 15.90 -5.32
C GLY A 70 8.79 16.54 -6.70
N GLY A 71 7.70 16.56 -7.50
CA GLY A 71 7.72 17.04 -8.89
C GLY A 71 8.11 16.00 -9.94
N HIS A 72 8.43 14.77 -9.52
CA HIS A 72 8.68 13.63 -10.38
C HIS A 72 7.41 12.81 -10.58
N GLU A 73 7.28 12.22 -11.76
CA GLU A 73 6.21 11.30 -12.11
C GLU A 73 6.80 10.07 -12.82
N THR A 74 6.36 8.89 -12.37
CA THR A 74 6.60 7.62 -13.05
C THR A 74 5.28 6.91 -13.28
N VAL A 75 5.14 6.39 -14.49
CA VAL A 75 4.02 5.51 -14.85
C VAL A 75 4.55 4.09 -14.99
N VAL A 76 3.93 3.16 -14.28
CA VAL A 76 4.14 1.72 -14.44
C VAL A 76 2.88 1.13 -15.03
N GLU A 77 3.03 0.43 -16.15
CA GLU A 77 1.95 -0.33 -16.78
C GLU A 77 2.07 -1.81 -16.42
N GLY A 78 0.94 -2.39 -16.04
CA GLY A 78 0.81 -3.79 -15.68
C GLY A 78 -0.56 -4.30 -16.08
N ARG A 79 -0.92 -5.45 -15.52
CA ARG A 79 -2.16 -6.15 -15.84
C ARG A 79 -2.92 -6.52 -14.58
N GLY A 80 -4.23 -6.68 -14.78
CA GLY A 80 -5.10 -7.33 -13.83
C GLY A 80 -4.82 -8.84 -13.73
N HIS A 81 -5.42 -9.47 -12.73
CA HIS A 81 -5.39 -10.92 -12.57
C HIS A 81 -6.70 -11.39 -11.90
N PRO A 82 -7.32 -12.51 -12.34
CA PRO A 82 -8.55 -13.04 -11.73
C PRO A 82 -8.45 -13.29 -10.24
N ASP A 83 -7.25 -13.57 -9.76
CA ASP A 83 -7.00 -13.88 -8.35
C ASP A 83 -6.69 -12.62 -7.51
N LEU A 84 -6.69 -11.40 -8.08
CA LEU A 84 -6.50 -10.19 -7.28
C LEU A 84 -7.68 -10.01 -6.32
N THR A 85 -7.43 -10.15 -5.02
CA THR A 85 -8.48 -10.03 -4.00
C THR A 85 -8.67 -8.59 -3.55
N PHE A 86 -7.58 -7.85 -3.34
CA PHE A 86 -7.55 -6.53 -2.68
C PHE A 86 -8.01 -6.60 -1.22
N ASP A 87 -7.80 -7.73 -0.53
CA ASP A 87 -8.31 -7.94 0.83
C ASP A 87 -7.37 -7.44 1.94
N ASP A 88 -6.13 -7.07 1.62
CA ASP A 88 -5.18 -6.62 2.63
C ASP A 88 -5.54 -5.24 3.20
N ASP A 89 -5.47 -5.11 4.52
CA ASP A 89 -5.85 -3.91 5.28
C ASP A 89 -4.66 -3.03 5.65
N ARG A 90 -3.48 -3.29 5.09
CA ARG A 90 -2.22 -2.66 5.50
C ARG A 90 -1.33 -2.20 4.35
N SER A 91 -1.11 -3.03 3.35
CA SER A 91 -0.08 -2.88 2.32
C SER A 91 -0.63 -3.16 0.92
N MET A 92 -0.24 -2.32 -0.03
CA MET A 92 -0.44 -2.55 -1.46
C MET A 92 0.89 -2.84 -2.14
N VAL A 93 0.95 -3.99 -2.80
CA VAL A 93 2.16 -4.50 -3.46
C VAL A 93 1.90 -4.64 -4.94
N ALA A 94 2.85 -4.19 -5.71
CA ALA A 94 2.86 -4.29 -7.15
C ALA A 94 4.04 -5.23 -7.50
N ARG A 95 3.86 -6.21 -8.40
CA ARG A 95 4.85 -7.28 -8.65
C ARG A 95 5.24 -7.43 -10.12
N THR A 96 6.51 -7.73 -10.41
CA THR A 96 6.96 -8.16 -11.75
C THR A 96 6.62 -9.63 -12.05
N SER A 97 6.16 -10.43 -11.08
CA SER A 97 5.74 -11.81 -11.31
C SER A 97 4.23 -11.91 -11.46
N THR A 98 3.73 -13.06 -11.90
CA THR A 98 2.28 -13.38 -11.90
C THR A 98 1.80 -13.92 -10.56
N TYR A 99 2.63 -13.88 -9.51
CA TYR A 99 2.22 -14.30 -8.17
C TYR A 99 1.26 -13.27 -7.57
N VAL A 100 0.19 -13.75 -6.94
CA VAL A 100 -0.84 -12.92 -6.32
C VAL A 100 -1.02 -13.35 -4.86
N ASP A 101 -1.01 -12.37 -3.96
CA ASP A 101 -1.46 -12.47 -2.57
C ASP A 101 -2.42 -11.31 -2.27
N ASP A 102 -2.94 -11.25 -1.05
CA ASP A 102 -3.98 -10.27 -0.68
C ASP A 102 -3.54 -8.81 -0.80
N ARG A 103 -2.22 -8.58 -0.77
CA ARG A 103 -1.58 -7.27 -0.96
C ARG A 103 -1.45 -6.89 -2.42
N THR A 104 -1.49 -7.84 -3.34
CA THR A 104 -1.20 -7.58 -4.75
C THR A 104 -2.31 -6.71 -5.36
N VAL A 105 -1.92 -5.55 -5.89
CA VAL A 105 -2.82 -4.64 -6.62
C VAL A 105 -2.54 -4.62 -8.12
N MET A 106 -1.41 -5.19 -8.55
CA MET A 106 -0.95 -5.19 -9.94
C MET A 106 0.14 -6.25 -10.16
N VAL A 107 0.12 -6.90 -11.33
CA VAL A 107 1.22 -7.74 -11.83
C VAL A 107 1.76 -7.19 -13.17
N TRP A 108 3.08 -7.24 -13.42
CA TRP A 108 3.68 -6.89 -14.72
C TRP A 108 4.81 -7.87 -15.09
N PRO A 109 4.48 -9.05 -15.65
CA PRO A 109 5.46 -10.05 -16.06
C PRO A 109 6.40 -9.64 -17.20
N THR A 110 6.14 -8.50 -17.84
CA THR A 110 6.98 -7.94 -18.90
C THR A 110 7.61 -6.64 -18.39
N ALA A 111 8.83 -6.34 -18.83
CA ALA A 111 9.49 -5.07 -18.50
C ALA A 111 8.50 -3.91 -18.71
N PRO A 112 8.25 -3.08 -17.68
CA PRO A 112 7.25 -2.04 -17.79
C PRO A 112 7.65 -1.06 -18.89
N THR A 113 6.69 -0.58 -19.67
CA THR A 113 6.89 0.62 -20.49
C THR A 113 6.85 1.82 -19.53
N SER A 114 7.96 2.10 -18.85
CA SER A 114 8.04 3.31 -18.05
C SER A 114 8.19 4.52 -18.97
N ARG A 115 7.13 5.33 -19.08
CA ARG A 115 7.28 6.71 -19.56
C ARG A 115 7.58 7.57 -18.34
N SER A 116 8.84 7.94 -18.18
CA SER A 116 9.27 8.89 -17.17
C SER A 116 10.04 10.02 -17.84
N SER A 117 9.91 11.24 -17.32
CA SER A 117 10.78 12.35 -17.71
C SER A 117 12.13 12.32 -16.98
N SER A 118 12.29 11.46 -15.96
CA SER A 118 13.48 11.41 -15.10
C SER A 118 13.95 10.00 -14.72
N GLY A 119 13.56 8.95 -15.46
CA GLY A 119 14.14 7.61 -15.26
C GLY A 119 13.89 6.99 -13.89
N TRP A 120 12.77 7.26 -13.22
CA TRP A 120 12.45 6.65 -11.92
C TRP A 120 11.63 5.34 -12.10
N PRO A 121 11.95 4.23 -11.39
CA PRO A 121 13.01 4.10 -10.41
C PRO A 121 14.23 3.33 -10.96
N ASP A 122 15.03 3.95 -11.84
CA ASP A 122 16.44 3.60 -11.97
C ASP A 122 17.16 3.86 -10.63
N ARG A 123 18.20 3.07 -10.35
CA ARG A 123 18.80 2.86 -9.03
C ARG A 123 19.40 4.10 -8.35
N SER A 124 19.44 5.27 -9.00
CA SER A 124 20.36 6.37 -8.70
C SER A 124 19.75 7.60 -8.00
N GLU A 125 18.43 7.76 -7.89
CA GLU A 125 17.80 8.99 -7.32
C GLU A 125 17.01 8.78 -5.99
N ARG A 126 17.18 7.62 -5.34
CA ARG A 126 16.33 7.06 -4.27
C ARG A 126 16.26 7.81 -2.93
N ALA A 127 16.97 8.93 -2.72
CA ALA A 127 17.22 9.46 -1.37
C ALA A 127 16.98 10.95 -1.13
N ARG A 128 16.35 11.73 -2.02
CA ARG A 128 16.30 13.20 -1.82
C ARG A 128 14.94 13.86 -2.16
N ARG A 129 14.32 14.38 -1.09
CA ARG A 129 13.59 15.66 -0.94
C ARG A 129 12.05 15.63 -0.83
N SER A 130 11.57 15.67 0.42
CA SER A 130 10.73 16.74 1.02
C SER A 130 10.82 16.64 2.56
N PRO A 131 10.66 17.75 3.33
CA PRO A 131 11.35 17.97 4.61
C PRO A 131 10.89 17.04 5.73
N PRO A 132 11.71 16.85 6.79
CA PRO A 132 11.35 16.01 7.92
C PRO A 132 10.07 16.58 8.55
N TYR A 133 9.00 15.80 8.50
CA TYR A 133 7.83 16.04 9.33
C TYR A 133 8.32 16.15 10.79
N THR A 134 8.08 17.32 11.38
CA THR A 134 8.31 17.52 12.81
C THR A 134 7.30 16.65 13.55
N ARG A 135 7.80 15.55 14.13
CA ARG A 135 7.07 14.67 15.03
C ARG A 135 6.36 15.49 16.13
N ARG A 136 5.08 15.82 15.93
CA ARG A 136 4.20 16.19 17.05
C ARG A 136 3.80 14.90 17.72
N SER A 137 4.48 14.58 18.82
CA SER A 137 4.13 13.48 19.71
C SER A 137 2.69 13.63 20.19
N ARG A 138 1.76 12.89 19.56
CA ARG A 138 0.47 12.58 20.17
C ARG A 138 0.69 11.39 21.10
N THR A 139 0.90 11.68 22.37
CA THR A 139 0.70 10.70 23.44
C THR A 139 -0.77 10.28 23.41
N TRP A 140 -1.03 9.06 22.94
CA TRP A 140 -2.36 8.45 23.07
C TRP A 140 -2.51 7.88 24.48
N PRO A 141 -3.58 8.23 25.23
CA PRO A 141 -3.91 7.52 26.46
C PRO A 141 -4.52 6.15 26.09
N ARG A 142 -3.91 5.08 26.63
CA ARG A 142 -4.43 3.72 26.54
C ARG A 142 -5.85 3.66 27.11
N SER A 143 -6.84 3.43 26.26
CA SER A 143 -8.21 3.13 26.70
C SER A 143 -8.30 1.66 27.10
N ARG A 144 -8.70 1.43 28.37
CA ARG A 144 -8.80 0.12 29.04
C ARG A 144 -9.79 -0.85 28.35
N PRO A 145 -9.63 -2.18 28.52
CA PRO A 145 -10.54 -3.16 27.95
C PRO A 145 -11.91 -3.15 28.66
N ARG A 146 -12.97 -3.23 27.86
CA ARG A 146 -14.37 -3.34 28.32
C ARG A 146 -14.58 -4.67 29.08
N ARG A 147 -15.05 -4.59 30.32
CA ARG A 147 -15.53 -5.74 31.10
C ARG A 147 -16.82 -6.30 30.49
N ARG A 148 -16.89 -7.62 30.29
CA ARG A 148 -18.12 -8.35 29.96
C ARG A 148 -19.11 -8.31 31.15
N PRO A 149 -20.43 -8.19 30.92
CA PRO A 149 -21.41 -8.26 32.00
C PRO A 149 -21.62 -9.71 32.46
N ARG A 150 -21.57 -9.94 33.78
CA ARG A 150 -21.98 -11.18 34.44
C ARG A 150 -23.51 -11.26 34.46
N THR A 151 -24.09 -12.28 33.86
CA THR A 151 -25.51 -12.59 34.02
C THR A 151 -25.76 -13.16 35.42
N ARG A 152 -26.60 -12.47 36.21
CA ARG A 152 -27.07 -12.94 37.52
C ARG A 152 -28.13 -14.02 37.32
N ARG A 153 -27.85 -15.21 37.87
CA ARG A 153 -28.81 -16.29 38.15
C ARG A 153 -29.91 -15.73 39.06
N ARG A 154 -31.18 -15.74 38.64
CA ARG A 154 -32.33 -15.45 39.50
C ARG A 154 -32.95 -16.76 39.99
N SER A 155 -33.18 -16.78 41.29
CA SER A 155 -33.74 -17.85 42.11
C SER A 155 -35.24 -18.07 41.82
N ARG A 156 -35.69 -19.33 41.98
CA ARG A 156 -37.11 -19.76 42.03
C ARG A 156 -37.84 -19.17 43.24
N PRO A 157 -39.17 -18.93 43.17
CA PRO A 157 -40.04 -18.80 44.33
C PRO A 157 -40.92 -20.09 44.52
N PRO A 158 -41.72 -20.18 45.60
CA PRO A 158 -41.96 -21.39 46.39
C PRO A 158 -42.89 -22.43 45.74
#